data_AF-A0A4D7BDB3-F1
#
_entry.id   AF-A0A4D7BDB3-F1
#
_cell.length_a   1.000
_cell.length_b   1.000
_cell.length_c   1.000
_cell.angle_alpha   90.00
_cell.angle_beta   90.00
_cell.angle_gamma   90.00
#
_symmetry.space_group_name_H-M   'P 1'
#
loop_
_entity.id
_entity.type
_entity.pdbx_description
1 polymer ?
#
loop_
_entity_poly.entity_id
_entity_poly.type
_entity_poly.pdbx_seq_one_letter_code
_entity_poly.pdbx_strand_id
1 'polypeptide(L)' 'MRGKRSVALVDDERLLAALKEARHECLRALDVLPLHGEDYRTVEGVAAAIDGLAGLLSGNPWVFSAPAAGAQAKSPR' A
#
# COMPACT_ATOMS: atom_id res chain seq x y z
N MET A 1 -8.86 -35.92 8.24
CA MET A 1 -8.06 -35.32 9.33
C MET A 1 -7.89 -33.83 9.02
N ARG A 2 -8.51 -32.98 9.83
CA ARG A 2 -8.61 -31.53 9.63
C ARG A 2 -7.42 -30.88 10.31
N GLY A 3 -6.39 -30.50 9.54
CA GLY A 3 -5.29 -29.71 10.06
C GLY A 3 -5.83 -28.34 10.46
N LYS A 4 -6.03 -28.14 11.77
CA LYS A 4 -6.28 -26.83 12.35
C LYS A 4 -5.04 -25.99 12.08
N ARG A 5 -5.03 -25.25 10.96
CA ARG A 5 -4.07 -24.16 10.76
C ARG A 5 -4.42 -23.10 11.79
N SER A 6 -3.67 -23.10 12.87
CA SER A 6 -3.60 -22.02 13.84
C SER A 6 -3.01 -20.80 13.14
N VAL A 7 -3.82 -20.12 12.32
CA VAL A 7 -3.51 -18.76 11.90
C VAL A 7 -3.69 -17.95 13.17
N ALA A 8 -2.58 -17.63 13.84
CA ALA A 8 -2.60 -16.58 14.84
C ALA A 8 -3.25 -15.39 14.15
N LEU A 9 -4.41 -14.98 14.68
CA LEU A 9 -5.09 -13.75 14.31
C LEU A 9 -4.07 -12.65 14.56
N VAL A 10 -3.26 -12.32 13.55
CA VAL A 10 -2.56 -11.05 13.57
C VAL A 10 -3.69 -10.05 13.66
N ASP A 11 -3.70 -9.27 14.72
CA ASP A 11 -4.64 -8.17 14.86
C ASP A 11 -4.62 -7.38 13.55
N ASP A 12 -5.73 -7.39 12.82
CA ASP A 12 -5.81 -6.83 11.47
C ASP A 12 -5.38 -5.36 11.49
N GLU A 13 -5.56 -4.65 12.61
CA GLU A 13 -5.08 -3.29 12.83
C GLU A 13 -3.56 -3.21 12.88
N ARG A 14 -2.90 -4.13 13.61
CA ARG A 14 -1.44 -4.22 13.69
C ARG A 14 -0.84 -4.57 12.33
N LEU A 15 -1.49 -5.45 11.57
CA LEU A 15 -1.05 -5.79 10.21
C LEU A 15 -1.21 -4.60 9.27
N LEU A 16 -2.36 -3.91 9.31
CA LEU A 16 -2.59 -2.70 8.52
C LEU A 16 -1.60 -1.59 8.83
N ALA A 17 -1.23 -1.40 10.11
CA ALA A 17 -0.19 -0.46 10.51
C ALA A 17 1.17 -0.82 9.90
N ALA A 18 1.59 -2.08 9.99
CA ALA A 18 2.84 -2.54 9.40
C ALA A 18 2.87 -2.40 7.87
N LEU A 19 1.74 -2.70 7.21
CA LEU A 19 1.60 -2.51 5.76
C LEU A 19 1.70 -1.03 5.37
N LYS A 20 1.11 -0.13 6.16
CA LYS A 20 1.20 1.32 5.94
C LYS A 20 2.65 1.81 6.01
N GLU A 21 3.41 1.36 7.01
CA GLU A 21 4.83 1.71 7.16
C GLU A 21 5.67 1.15 6.01
N ALA A 22 5.49 -0.12 5.66
CA ALA A 22 6.20 -0.74 4.54
C ALA A 22 5.94 -0.02 3.21
N ARG A 23 4.67 0.36 2.96
CA ARG A 23 4.30 1.15 1.78
C ARG A 23 5.01 2.51 1.78
N HIS A 24 5.03 3.20 2.92
CA HIS A 24 5.69 4.50 3.04
C HIS A 24 7.17 4.40 2.68
N GLU A 25 7.88 3.39 3.20
CA GLU A 25 9.31 3.22 2.89
C GLU A 25 9.54 2.85 1.42
N CYS A 26 8.65 2.10 0.78
CA CYS A 26 8.74 1.84 -0.67
C CYS A 26 8.63 3.14 -1.47
N LEU A 27 7.65 3.99 -1.17
CA LEU A 27 7.48 5.27 -1.87
C LEU A 27 8.64 6.21 -1.59
N ARG A 28 9.10 6.28 -0.34
CA ARG A 28 10.29 7.06 0.02
C ARG A 28 11.52 6.57 -0.75
N ALA A 29 11.71 5.25 -0.90
CA ALA A 29 12.82 4.68 -1.67
C ALA A 29 12.77 5.10 -3.15
N LEU A 30 11.59 5.15 -3.76
CA LEU A 30 11.42 5.66 -5.13
C LEU A 30 11.80 7.14 -5.26
N ASP A 31 11.56 7.95 -4.21
CA ASP A 31 11.86 9.38 -4.21
C ASP A 31 13.35 9.69 -3.95
N VAL A 32 14.01 8.93 -3.08
CA VAL A 32 15.36 9.28 -2.58
C VAL A 32 16.50 8.47 -3.19
N LEU A 33 16.21 7.31 -3.77
CA LEU A 33 17.22 6.45 -4.37
C LEU A 33 17.22 6.63 -5.90
N PRO A 34 18.39 6.59 -6.56
CA PRO A 34 18.50 6.66 -8.01
C PRO A 34 18.12 5.32 -8.66
N LEU A 35 16.88 4.86 -8.44
CA LEU A 35 16.35 3.62 -9.01
C LEU A 35 15.92 3.85 -10.45
N HIS A 36 16.25 2.90 -11.32
CA HIS A 36 15.92 2.97 -12.74
C HIS A 36 15.45 1.62 -13.28
N GLY A 37 14.70 1.65 -14.38
CA GLY A 37 14.34 0.45 -15.13
C GLY A 37 13.60 -0.60 -14.31
N GLU A 38 14.23 -1.77 -14.14
CA GLU A 38 13.65 -2.90 -13.43
C GLU A 38 13.57 -2.69 -11.91
N ASP A 39 14.56 -2.03 -11.31
CA ASP A 39 14.59 -1.81 -9.86
C ASP A 39 13.46 -0.87 -9.42
N TYR A 40 13.23 0.21 -10.18
CA TYR A 40 12.12 1.13 -9.96
C TYR A 40 10.77 0.39 -10.02
N ARG A 41 10.55 -0.40 -11.09
CA ARG A 41 9.30 -1.16 -11.29
C ARG A 41 9.08 -2.22 -10.22
N THR A 42 10.16 -2.80 -9.70
CA THR A 42 10.10 -3.76 -8.60
C THR A 42 9.58 -3.09 -7.33
N VAL A 43 10.17 -1.96 -6.94
CA VAL A 43 9.75 -1.23 -5.72
C VAL A 43 8.33 -0.68 -5.86
N GLU A 44 7.96 -0.16 -7.03
CA GLU A 44 6.59 0.26 -7.34
C GLU A 44 5.60 -0.91 -7.26
N GLY A 45 5.96 -2.08 -7.81
CA GLY A 45 5.16 -3.29 -7.76
C GLY A 45 4.95 -3.81 -6.32
N VAL A 46 5.97 -3.71 -5.47
CA VAL A 46 5.84 -4.04 -4.03
C VAL A 46 4.85 -3.11 -3.34
N ALA A 47 4.93 -1.79 -3.59
CA ALA A 47 3.97 -0.83 -3.03
C ALA A 47 2.53 -1.13 -3.48
N ALA A 48 2.33 -1.49 -4.76
CA ALA A 48 1.02 -1.87 -5.29
C ALA A 48 0.48 -3.18 -4.69
N ALA A 49 1.35 -4.18 -4.45
CA ALA A 49 0.97 -5.41 -3.78
C ALA A 49 0.54 -5.18 -2.33
N ILE A 50 1.20 -4.26 -1.63
CA ILE A 50 0.82 -3.83 -0.28
C ILE A 50 -0.58 -3.18 -0.28
N ASP A 51 -0.86 -2.30 -1.25
CA ASP A 51 -2.18 -1.68 -1.41
C ASP A 51 -3.28 -2.74 -1.63
N GLY A 52 -3.01 -3.74 -2.49
CA GLY A 52 -3.93 -4.85 -2.71
C GLY A 52 -4.21 -5.67 -1.45
N LEU A 53 -3.18 -6.00 -0.68
CA LEU A 53 -3.32 -6.74 0.58
C LEU A 53 -4.11 -5.93 1.63
N ALA A 54 -3.81 -4.64 1.76
CA ALA A 54 -4.52 -3.76 2.68
C ALA A 54 -6.00 -3.58 2.30
N GLY A 55 -6.30 -3.54 1.00
CA GLY A 55 -7.67 -3.52 0.50
C GLY A 55 -8.46 -4.79 0.85
N LEU A 56 -7.82 -5.96 0.77
CA LEU A 56 -8.43 -7.23 1.16
C LEU A 56 -8.72 -7.31 2.68
N LEU A 57 -7.79 -6.84 3.51
CA LEU A 57 -7.93 -6.86 4.97
C LEU A 57 -8.98 -5.88 5.48
N SER A 58 -9.05 -4.69 4.88
CA SER A 58 -9.96 -3.62 5.32
C SER A 58 -11.33 -3.64 4.66
N GLY A 59 -11.50 -4.37 3.56
CA GLY A 59 -12.67 -4.28 2.69
C GLY A 59 -12.76 -2.97 1.90
N ASN A 60 -11.74 -2.11 1.95
CA ASN A 60 -11.68 -0.84 1.23
C ASN A 60 -10.42 -0.78 0.34
N PRO A 61 -10.56 -0.86 -1.00
CA PRO A 61 -9.43 -0.89 -1.93
C PRO A 61 -8.60 0.42 -1.94
N TRP A 62 -9.11 1.49 -1.33
CA TRP A 62 -8.45 2.80 -1.28
C TRP A 62 -7.84 3.10 0.09
N VAL A 63 -7.57 2.08 0.91
CA VAL A 63 -7.17 2.26 2.32
C VAL A 63 -5.96 3.19 2.52
N PHE A 64 -5.00 3.17 1.60
CA PHE A 64 -3.82 4.03 1.64
C PHE A 64 -3.80 5.10 0.55
N SER A 65 -4.81 5.14 -0.31
CA SER A 65 -4.99 6.24 -1.24
C SER A 65 -5.53 7.43 -0.45
N ALA A 66 -4.80 8.55 -0.43
CA ALA A 66 -5.37 9.80 0.04
C ALA A 66 -6.65 10.07 -0.77
N PRO A 67 -7.76 10.53 -0.15
CA PRO A 67 -8.85 11.06 -0.95
C PRO A 67 -8.26 12.11 -1.89
N ALA A 68 -8.63 12.06 -3.17
CA ALA A 68 -8.26 13.07 -4.15
C ALA A 68 -8.91 14.41 -3.76
N ALA A 69 -8.41 15.05 -2.71
CA ALA A 69 -8.77 16.38 -2.32
C ALA A 69 -8.11 17.32 -3.32
N GLY A 70 -8.91 17.77 -4.31
CA GLY A 70 -8.59 18.93 -5.13
C GLY A 70 -7.87 18.63 -6.45
N ALA A 71 -8.48 17.83 -7.33
CA ALA A 71 -8.35 18.14 -8.75
C ALA A 71 -8.98 19.52 -8.97
N GLN A 72 -8.09 20.53 -9.02
CA GLN A 72 -8.30 21.93 -9.37
C GLN A 72 -9.70 22.29 -9.85
N ALA A 73 -10.33 23.21 -9.12
CA ALA A 73 -11.33 24.11 -9.69
C ALA A 73 -10.76 24.69 -10.99
N LYS A 74 -11.34 24.26 -12.13
CA LYS A 74 -11.15 24.91 -13.42
C LYS A 74 -11.53 26.38 -13.25
N SER A 75 -10.53 27.26 -13.22
CA SER A 75 -10.74 28.70 -13.32
C SER A 75 -11.21 28.98 -14.75
N PRO A 76 -12.41 29.56 -14.97
CA PRO A 76 -12.81 29.99 -16.30
C PRO A 76 -12.00 31.24 -16.66
N ARG A 77 -11.32 31.19 -17.81
CA ARG A 77 -10.99 32.38 -18.59
C ARG A 77 -11.65 32.23 -19.94
#